data_AF-A0A920M2F9-F1
#
_entry.id   AF-A0A920M2F9-F1
#
_cell.length_a   1.000
_cell.length_b   1.000
_cell.length_c   1.000
_cell.angle_alpha   90.00
_cell.angle_beta   90.00
_cell.angle_gamma   90.00
#
_symmetry.space_group_name_H-M   'P 1'
#
loop_
_entity.id
_entity.type
_entity.pdbx_description
1 polymer ?
#
loop_
_entity_poly.entity_id
_entity_poly.type
_entity_poly.pdbx_seq_one_letter_code
_entity_poly.pdbx_strand_id
1 'polypeptide(L)'
;MNSLKTFLTTILLISLSFAQSARDVEAENPASDNWQENYRSLERGESKVNIYSNAAVADVFVWNSTWLSTERTFPAVISLPTDNQVYTISLYPQSQFQYLTNELQNFDFDARDISEFELLQEEFERMKMGTKNVRPIPGTSESVFLTYCDSDDNNCEQGNALVRSILCQVL
;
A
#
# COMPACT_ATOMS: atom_id res chain seq x y z
N MET A 1 -19.96 49.89 -29.45
CA MET A 1 -19.01 48.85 -29.91
C MET A 1 -18.24 48.19 -28.76
N ASN A 2 -18.74 48.22 -27.52
CA ASN A 2 -18.01 47.72 -26.34
C ASN A 2 -18.60 46.43 -25.76
N SER A 3 -19.89 46.13 -26.01
CA SER A 3 -20.59 44.98 -25.42
C SER A 3 -20.11 43.61 -25.96
N LEU A 4 -19.77 43.50 -27.25
CA LEU A 4 -19.30 42.25 -27.86
C LEU A 4 -17.92 41.84 -27.34
N LYS A 5 -17.03 42.80 -27.12
CA LYS A 5 -15.69 42.55 -26.55
C LYS A 5 -15.79 42.04 -25.12
N THR A 6 -16.63 42.66 -24.29
CA THR A 6 -16.80 42.25 -22.89
C THR A 6 -17.37 40.85 -22.77
N PHE A 7 -18.31 40.49 -23.66
CA PHE A 7 -18.94 39.17 -23.69
C PHE A 7 -17.96 38.05 -24.11
N LEU A 8 -17.14 38.30 -25.13
CA LEU A 8 -16.10 37.36 -25.55
C LEU A 8 -15.04 37.16 -24.47
N THR A 9 -14.64 38.23 -23.76
CA THR A 9 -13.69 38.12 -22.65
C THR A 9 -14.26 37.37 -21.44
N THR A 10 -15.56 37.50 -21.16
CA THR A 10 -16.19 36.76 -20.05
C THR A 10 -16.28 35.27 -20.36
N ILE A 11 -16.67 34.89 -21.58
CA ILE A 11 -16.69 33.49 -22.00
C ILE A 11 -15.29 32.88 -21.95
N LEU A 12 -14.26 33.61 -22.40
CA LEU A 12 -12.88 33.13 -22.37
C LEU A 12 -12.39 32.89 -20.93
N LEU A 13 -12.69 33.81 -20.00
CA LEU A 13 -12.34 33.67 -18.58
C LEU A 13 -13.10 32.52 -17.88
N ILE A 14 -14.35 32.29 -18.25
CA ILE A 14 -15.16 31.17 -17.73
C ILE A 14 -14.62 29.83 -18.27
N SER A 15 -14.21 29.76 -19.54
CA SER A 15 -13.60 28.54 -20.09
C SER A 15 -12.23 28.21 -19.47
N LEU A 16 -11.45 29.22 -19.07
CA LEU A 16 -10.18 29.04 -18.36
C LEU A 16 -10.37 28.50 -16.93
N SER A 17 -11.47 28.83 -16.26
CA SER A 17 -11.76 28.34 -14.91
C SER A 17 -12.24 26.88 -14.90
N PHE A 18 -12.96 26.43 -15.93
CA PHE A 18 -13.33 25.02 -16.09
C PHE A 18 -12.18 24.11 -16.57
N ALA A 19 -11.14 24.68 -17.20
CA ALA A 19 -9.94 23.93 -17.58
C ALA A 19 -9.02 23.63 -16.39
N GLN A 20 -9.09 24.42 -15.31
CA GLN A 20 -8.31 24.17 -14.09
C GLN A 20 -8.92 23.08 -13.23
N SER A 21 -10.26 22.96 -13.19
CA SER A 21 -10.94 21.92 -12.40
C SER A 21 -10.91 20.52 -13.02
N ALA A 22 -10.44 20.39 -14.26
CA ALA A 22 -10.17 19.09 -14.89
C ALA A 22 -8.72 18.59 -14.68
N ARG A 23 -7.85 19.39 -14.02
CA ARG A 23 -6.46 19.01 -13.73
C ARG A 23 -6.27 18.23 -12.42
N ASP A 24 -7.32 18.09 -11.62
CA ASP A 24 -7.31 17.26 -10.39
C ASP A 24 -7.79 15.81 -10.63
N VAL A 25 -8.12 15.45 -11.88
CA VAL A 25 -7.95 14.06 -12.30
C VAL A 25 -6.49 13.99 -12.69
N GLU A 26 -5.71 13.27 -11.90
CA GLU A 26 -4.28 12.99 -12.09
C GLU A 26 -4.05 12.35 -13.47
N ALA A 27 -4.08 13.18 -14.51
CA ALA A 27 -3.78 12.80 -15.87
C ALA A 27 -2.26 12.77 -15.97
N GLU A 28 -1.68 11.67 -15.52
CA GLU A 28 -0.26 11.37 -15.71
C GLU A 28 0.10 11.56 -17.18
N ASN A 29 1.25 12.20 -17.41
CA ASN A 29 1.69 12.65 -18.71
C ASN A 29 1.80 11.47 -19.70
N PRO A 30 1.18 11.53 -20.90
CA PRO A 30 1.29 10.48 -21.92
C PRO A 30 2.72 10.24 -22.44
N ALA A 31 3.66 11.14 -22.11
CA ALA A 31 5.10 11.00 -22.37
C ALA A 31 5.88 10.32 -21.22
N SER A 32 5.20 9.83 -20.17
CA SER A 32 5.79 9.00 -19.12
C SER A 32 6.09 7.61 -19.65
N ASP A 33 7.29 7.09 -19.39
CA ASP A 33 7.69 5.72 -19.77
C ASP A 33 6.73 4.65 -19.21
N ASN A 34 5.98 4.97 -18.15
CA ASN A 34 5.03 4.07 -17.50
C ASN A 34 3.56 4.25 -17.95
N TRP A 35 3.27 5.23 -18.81
CA TRP A 35 1.89 5.58 -19.23
C TRP A 35 1.17 4.40 -19.90
N GLN A 36 1.82 3.73 -20.85
CA GLN A 36 1.20 2.61 -21.57
C GLN A 36 0.89 1.41 -20.65
N GLU A 37 1.73 1.16 -19.66
CA GLU A 37 1.50 0.08 -18.70
C GLU A 37 0.38 0.42 -17.71
N ASN A 38 0.32 1.67 -17.22
CA ASN A 38 -0.75 2.15 -16.35
C ASN A 38 -2.11 2.11 -17.07
N TYR A 39 -2.14 2.51 -18.35
CA TYR A 39 -3.35 2.43 -19.16
C TYR A 39 -3.80 0.97 -19.37
N ARG A 40 -2.84 0.06 -19.64
CA ARG A 40 -3.13 -1.38 -19.78
C ARG A 40 -3.55 -2.05 -18.47
N SER A 41 -3.08 -1.59 -17.32
CA SER A 41 -3.54 -2.11 -16.02
C SER A 41 -4.97 -1.64 -15.75
N LEU A 42 -5.28 -0.38 -16.03
CA LEU A 42 -6.65 0.15 -15.99
C LEU A 42 -7.63 -0.63 -16.88
N GLU A 43 -7.26 -0.93 -18.13
CA GLU A 43 -8.07 -1.75 -19.04
C GLU A 43 -8.26 -3.19 -18.52
N ARG A 44 -7.29 -3.72 -17.79
CA ARG A 44 -7.37 -5.04 -17.14
C ARG A 44 -8.09 -5.04 -15.79
N GLY A 45 -8.51 -3.86 -15.30
CA GLY A 45 -9.09 -3.73 -13.96
C GLY A 45 -8.06 -4.03 -12.87
N GLU A 46 -6.83 -3.56 -13.04
CA GLU A 46 -5.72 -3.70 -12.11
C GLU A 46 -5.21 -2.31 -11.67
N SER A 47 -4.79 -2.20 -10.42
CA SER A 47 -4.16 -1.02 -9.85
C SER A 47 -2.77 -1.38 -9.32
N LYS A 48 -1.83 -0.45 -9.49
CA LYS A 48 -0.44 -0.63 -9.07
C LYS A 48 -0.32 -0.34 -7.58
N VAL A 49 0.39 -1.21 -6.88
CA VAL A 49 0.71 -1.07 -5.47
C VAL A 49 2.22 -1.07 -5.31
N ASN A 50 2.75 0.04 -4.79
CA ASN A 50 4.15 0.21 -4.48
C ASN A 50 4.42 -0.27 -3.06
N ILE A 51 5.31 -1.24 -2.90
CA ILE A 51 5.63 -1.85 -1.62
C ILE A 51 7.02 -1.37 -1.22
N TYR A 52 7.11 -0.81 -0.03
CA TYR A 52 8.35 -0.37 0.61
C TYR A 52 8.57 -1.19 1.87
N SER A 53 9.84 -1.37 2.25
CA SER A 53 10.19 -1.96 3.54
C SER A 53 11.41 -1.26 4.14
N ASN A 54 11.52 -1.30 5.47
CA ASN A 54 12.70 -0.85 6.21
C ASN A 54 13.89 -1.81 6.09
N ALA A 55 13.65 -3.07 5.68
CA ALA A 55 14.69 -4.09 5.55
C ALA A 55 14.68 -4.70 4.15
N ALA A 56 15.84 -5.18 3.72
CA ALA A 56 15.98 -5.96 2.49
C ALA A 56 15.47 -7.39 2.73
N VAL A 57 14.15 -7.55 2.85
CA VAL A 57 13.50 -8.85 3.02
C VAL A 57 13.38 -9.54 1.66
N ALA A 58 13.64 -10.85 1.63
CA ALA A 58 13.74 -11.61 0.39
C ALA A 58 12.39 -11.83 -0.30
N ASP A 59 11.30 -11.97 0.46
CA ASP A 59 10.00 -12.41 -0.05
C ASP A 59 8.87 -11.53 0.48
N VAL A 60 7.96 -11.14 -0.41
CA VAL A 60 6.68 -10.49 -0.07
C VAL A 60 5.56 -11.40 -0.54
N PHE A 61 4.59 -11.63 0.34
CA PHE A 61 3.44 -12.49 0.12
C PHE A 61 2.18 -11.64 -0.05
N VAL A 62 1.43 -11.92 -1.10
CA VAL A 62 0.06 -11.41 -1.24
C VAL A 62 -0.88 -12.56 -0.95
N TRP A 63 -1.56 -12.51 0.19
CA TRP A 63 -2.50 -13.56 0.57
C TRP A 63 -3.70 -13.52 -0.39
N ASN A 64 -4.23 -14.71 -0.70
CA ASN A 64 -5.30 -14.90 -1.69
C ASN A 64 -4.93 -14.53 -3.14
N SER A 65 -3.64 -14.35 -3.43
CA SER A 65 -3.13 -14.21 -4.80
C SER A 65 -2.01 -15.21 -5.04
N THR A 66 -1.80 -15.59 -6.30
CA THR A 66 -0.64 -16.42 -6.71
C THR A 66 0.61 -15.59 -6.95
N TRP A 67 0.59 -14.31 -6.57
CA TRP A 67 1.74 -13.43 -6.72
C TRP A 67 2.82 -13.79 -5.69
N LEU A 68 4.01 -14.09 -6.19
CA LEU A 68 5.21 -14.34 -5.42
C LEU A 68 6.25 -13.32 -5.84
N SER A 69 6.79 -12.54 -4.89
CA SER A 69 7.90 -11.64 -5.19
C SER A 69 9.12 -12.47 -5.54
N THR A 70 9.51 -12.50 -6.81
CA THR A 70 10.81 -13.07 -7.21
C THR A 70 11.95 -12.07 -7.07
N GLU A 71 11.63 -10.78 -6.88
CA GLU A 71 12.60 -9.70 -6.78
C GLU A 71 12.80 -9.28 -5.32
N ARG A 72 14.09 -9.17 -4.93
CA ARG A 72 14.56 -8.83 -3.58
C ARG A 72 14.86 -7.35 -3.40
N THR A 73 14.38 -6.51 -4.32
CA THR A 73 14.73 -5.09 -4.39
C THR A 73 13.49 -4.25 -4.12
N PHE A 74 13.48 -3.58 -2.97
CA PHE A 74 12.51 -2.54 -2.67
C PHE A 74 12.91 -1.22 -3.36
N PRO A 75 11.95 -0.41 -3.86
CA PRO A 75 10.51 -0.66 -3.85
C PRO A 75 10.09 -1.74 -4.85
N ALA A 76 9.20 -2.63 -4.44
CA ALA A 76 8.58 -3.62 -5.32
C ALA A 76 7.25 -3.07 -5.83
N VAL A 77 6.97 -3.23 -7.13
CA VAL A 77 5.71 -2.77 -7.73
C VAL A 77 4.89 -3.98 -8.15
N ILE A 78 3.67 -4.08 -7.62
CA ILE A 78 2.75 -5.17 -7.95
C ILE A 78 1.48 -4.62 -8.58
N SER A 79 0.84 -5.42 -9.43
CA SER A 79 -0.47 -5.10 -9.98
C SER A 79 -1.51 -5.99 -9.32
N LEU A 80 -2.47 -5.40 -8.63
CA LEU A 80 -3.56 -6.12 -7.97
C LEU A 80 -4.90 -5.82 -8.66
N PRO A 81 -5.80 -6.81 -8.79
CA PRO A 81 -7.13 -6.59 -9.33
C PRO A 81 -7.92 -5.58 -8.49
N THR A 82 -8.69 -4.73 -9.16
CA THR A 82 -9.60 -3.76 -8.55
C THR A 82 -11.01 -4.35 -8.44
N ASP A 83 -11.11 -5.56 -7.90
CA ASP A 83 -12.35 -6.32 -7.77
C ASP A 83 -13.08 -6.06 -6.43
N ASN A 84 -12.76 -4.94 -5.79
CA ASN A 84 -13.29 -4.50 -4.49
C ASN A 84 -12.98 -5.48 -3.33
N GLN A 85 -12.02 -6.38 -3.53
CA GLN A 85 -11.50 -7.24 -2.46
C GLN A 85 -10.38 -6.53 -1.69
N VAL A 86 -10.17 -7.00 -0.47
CA VAL A 86 -9.03 -6.59 0.36
C VAL A 86 -7.94 -7.63 0.18
N TYR A 87 -6.78 -7.18 -0.30
CA TYR A 87 -5.59 -8.00 -0.41
C TYR A 87 -4.71 -7.75 0.81
N THR A 88 -4.18 -8.82 1.39
CA THR A 88 -3.23 -8.71 2.48
C THR A 88 -1.82 -8.91 1.95
N ILE A 89 -1.01 -7.86 2.06
CA ILE A 89 0.40 -7.88 1.69
C ILE A 89 1.20 -8.05 2.98
N SER A 90 2.05 -9.08 3.04
CA SER A 90 2.81 -9.43 4.22
C SER A 90 4.24 -9.83 3.88
N LEU A 91 5.16 -9.58 4.82
CA LEU A 91 6.50 -10.16 4.81
C LEU A 91 6.50 -11.65 5.22
N TYR A 92 5.34 -12.16 5.66
CA TYR A 92 5.19 -13.51 6.19
C TYR A 92 4.14 -14.32 5.41
N PRO A 93 4.32 -15.65 5.33
CA PRO A 93 3.34 -16.51 4.69
C PRO A 93 2.03 -16.58 5.48
N GLN A 94 0.91 -16.71 4.76
CA GLN A 94 -0.43 -16.78 5.33
C GLN A 94 -0.57 -17.91 6.36
N SER A 95 0.08 -19.06 6.12
CA SER A 95 0.03 -20.22 7.02
C SER A 95 0.66 -19.94 8.38
N GLN A 96 1.75 -19.18 8.44
CA GLN A 96 2.40 -18.81 9.70
C GLN A 96 1.51 -17.87 10.51
N PHE A 97 0.90 -16.89 9.84
CA PHE A 97 -0.02 -15.96 10.50
C PHE A 97 -1.27 -16.66 11.04
N GLN A 98 -1.83 -17.59 10.27
CA GLN A 98 -2.98 -18.41 10.69
C GLN A 98 -2.62 -19.33 11.86
N TYR A 99 -1.42 -19.93 11.84
CA TYR A 99 -0.93 -20.76 12.94
C TYR A 99 -0.89 -19.96 14.25
N LEU A 100 -0.24 -18.79 14.26
CA LEU A 100 -0.16 -17.94 15.45
C LEU A 100 -1.54 -17.46 15.91
N THR A 101 -2.41 -17.09 14.97
CA THR A 101 -3.79 -16.69 15.30
C THR A 101 -4.53 -17.83 15.99
N ASN A 102 -4.44 -19.05 15.47
CA ASN A 102 -5.12 -20.22 16.04
C ASN A 102 -4.53 -20.61 17.39
N GLU A 103 -3.20 -20.52 17.54
CA GLU A 103 -2.50 -20.83 18.79
C GLU A 103 -2.93 -19.87 19.90
N LEU A 104 -3.04 -18.57 19.60
CA LEU A 104 -3.51 -17.55 20.54
C LEU A 104 -4.99 -17.71 20.88
N GLN A 105 -5.84 -18.06 19.91
CA GLN A 105 -7.28 -18.24 20.13
C GLN A 105 -7.61 -19.48 20.96
N ASN A 106 -6.82 -20.54 20.82
CA ASN A 106 -7.03 -21.81 21.51
C ASN A 106 -6.00 -22.03 22.63
N PHE A 107 -5.40 -20.95 23.15
CA PHE A 107 -4.37 -21.05 24.17
C PHE A 107 -4.95 -21.63 25.47
N ASP A 108 -4.35 -22.72 25.95
CA ASP A 108 -4.75 -23.42 27.16
C ASP A 108 -4.00 -22.86 28.37
N PHE A 109 -4.63 -21.92 29.08
CA PHE A 109 -4.09 -21.31 30.30
C PHE A 109 -4.03 -22.27 31.50
N ASP A 110 -4.73 -23.40 31.45
CA ASP A 110 -4.70 -24.40 32.52
C ASP A 110 -3.49 -25.34 32.38
N ALA A 111 -2.99 -25.52 31.15
CA ALA A 111 -1.86 -26.40 30.84
C ALA A 111 -0.53 -25.68 30.56
N ARG A 112 -0.56 -24.38 30.21
CA ARG A 112 0.62 -23.60 29.76
C ARG A 112 0.81 -22.33 30.57
N ASP A 113 2.05 -21.82 30.55
CA ASP A 113 2.45 -20.63 31.28
C ASP A 113 2.00 -19.35 30.56
N ILE A 114 1.64 -18.32 31.32
CA ILE A 114 1.27 -17.01 30.80
C ILE A 114 2.41 -16.34 30.03
N SER A 115 3.66 -16.60 30.40
CA SER A 115 4.84 -16.09 29.68
C SER A 115 4.89 -16.59 28.23
N GLU A 116 4.41 -17.80 27.97
CA GLU A 116 4.33 -18.34 26.61
C GLU A 116 3.25 -17.64 25.78
N PHE A 117 2.12 -17.28 26.41
CA PHE A 117 1.09 -16.47 25.78
C PHE A 117 1.57 -15.06 25.44
N GLU A 118 2.37 -14.44 26.31
CA GLU A 118 2.97 -13.13 26.06
C GLU A 118 3.92 -13.17 24.85
N LEU A 119 4.78 -14.19 24.75
CA LEU A 119 5.68 -14.37 23.60
C LEU A 119 4.91 -14.56 22.28
N LEU A 120 3.85 -15.36 22.29
CA LEU A 120 3.01 -15.56 21.11
C LEU A 120 2.29 -14.28 20.69
N GLN A 121 1.84 -13.47 21.64
CA GLN A 121 1.23 -12.17 21.37
C GLN A 121 2.24 -11.18 20.80
N GLU A 122 3.45 -11.13 21.37
CA GLU A 122 4.51 -10.26 20.87
C GLU A 122 4.87 -10.61 19.42
N GLU A 123 5.02 -11.89 19.12
CA GLU A 123 5.29 -12.37 17.77
C GLU A 123 4.13 -12.05 16.81
N PHE A 124 2.88 -12.19 17.26
CA PHE A 124 1.71 -11.85 16.45
C PHE A 124 1.64 -10.34 16.13
N GLU A 125 1.87 -9.47 17.11
CA GLU A 125 1.90 -8.02 16.87
C GLU A 125 3.09 -7.63 15.98
N ARG A 126 4.24 -8.30 16.10
CA ARG A 126 5.38 -8.14 15.20
C ARG A 126 5.03 -8.49 13.76
N MET A 127 4.39 -9.63 13.53
CA MET A 127 3.94 -10.04 12.20
C MET A 127 2.92 -9.06 11.62
N LYS A 128 2.05 -8.51 12.45
CA LYS A 128 1.03 -7.53 12.06
C LYS A 128 1.65 -6.20 11.65
N MET A 129 2.82 -5.81 12.16
CA MET A 129 3.55 -4.64 11.64
C MET A 129 4.09 -4.86 10.23
N GLY A 130 4.56 -6.07 9.93
CA GLY A 130 4.99 -6.50 8.60
C GLY A 130 3.86 -6.89 7.66
N THR A 131 2.60 -6.63 8.04
CA THR A 131 1.41 -7.01 7.29
C THR A 131 0.48 -5.81 7.11
N LYS A 132 0.01 -5.57 5.88
CA LYS A 132 -0.91 -4.47 5.55
C LYS A 132 -2.03 -4.95 4.65
N ASN A 133 -3.20 -4.39 4.88
CA ASN A 133 -4.37 -4.60 4.04
C ASN A 133 -4.47 -3.46 3.04
N VAL A 134 -4.76 -3.83 1.80
CA VAL A 134 -4.76 -2.94 0.64
C VAL A 134 -6.06 -3.19 -0.11
N ARG A 135 -6.71 -2.12 -0.55
CA ARG A 135 -7.90 -2.21 -1.39
C ARG A 135 -7.63 -1.42 -2.67
N PRO A 136 -7.16 -2.08 -3.74
CA PRO A 136 -6.79 -1.40 -4.97
C PRO A 136 -7.99 -0.63 -5.54
N ILE A 137 -7.83 0.68 -5.75
CA ILE A 137 -8.85 1.54 -6.34
C ILE A 137 -8.46 1.80 -7.82
N PRO A 138 -9.38 1.61 -8.78
CA PRO A 138 -9.11 1.87 -10.19
C PRO A 138 -8.54 3.27 -10.43
N GLY A 139 -7.46 3.34 -11.20
CA GLY A 139 -6.84 4.61 -11.59
C GLY A 139 -6.02 5.31 -10.50
N THR A 140 -5.82 4.65 -9.36
CA THR A 140 -4.92 5.14 -8.30
C THR A 140 -3.73 4.21 -8.16
N SER A 141 -2.60 4.75 -7.69
CA SER A 141 -1.49 3.95 -7.19
C SER A 141 -1.49 4.00 -5.66
N GLU A 142 -1.51 2.84 -5.01
CA GLU A 142 -1.46 2.77 -3.55
C GLU A 142 -0.03 2.46 -3.11
N SER A 143 0.44 3.12 -2.05
CA SER A 143 1.78 2.88 -1.51
C SER A 143 1.69 2.30 -0.10
N VAL A 144 2.42 1.21 0.12
CA VAL A 144 2.36 0.41 1.34
C VAL A 144 3.74 0.29 1.92
N PHE A 145 3.85 0.52 3.22
CA PHE A 145 5.09 0.34 3.97
C PHE A 145 4.97 -0.86 4.90
N LEU A 146 5.86 -1.84 4.74
CA LEU A 146 5.97 -3.04 5.55
C LEU A 146 7.18 -2.94 6.47
N THR A 147 6.96 -3.13 7.76
CA THR A 147 8.04 -3.05 8.76
C THR A 147 8.47 -4.46 9.16
N TYR A 148 9.72 -4.79 8.89
CA TYR A 148 10.39 -5.95 9.47
C TYR A 148 11.01 -5.55 10.80
N CYS A 149 10.72 -6.30 11.85
CA CYS A 149 11.33 -6.14 13.17
C CYS A 149 12.10 -7.41 13.48
N ASP A 150 13.38 -7.28 13.80
CA ASP A 150 14.15 -8.40 14.31
C ASP A 150 13.74 -8.70 15.75
N SER A 151 13.86 -9.96 16.19
CA SER A 151 13.47 -10.37 17.55
C SER A 151 14.23 -9.65 18.66
N ASP A 152 15.39 -9.09 18.31
CA ASP A 152 16.30 -8.43 19.23
C ASP A 152 16.14 -6.90 19.23
N ASP A 153 15.31 -6.33 18.34
CA ASP A 153 15.14 -4.89 18.19
C ASP A 153 13.84 -4.38 18.85
N ASN A 154 13.96 -4.02 20.12
CA ASN A 154 12.89 -3.44 20.94
C ASN A 154 12.46 -2.02 20.48
N ASN A 155 13.15 -1.39 19.52
CA ASN A 155 12.84 -0.03 19.04
C ASN A 155 12.11 -0.01 17.70
N CYS A 156 11.69 -1.16 17.17
CA CYS A 156 11.06 -1.23 15.85
C CYS A 156 9.80 -0.34 15.72
N GLU A 157 9.05 -0.14 16.80
CA GLU A 157 7.90 0.77 16.83
C GLU A 157 8.29 2.26 16.67
N GLN A 158 9.47 2.66 17.13
CA GLN A 158 9.96 4.05 17.01
C GLN A 158 10.43 4.37 15.58
N GLY A 159 10.97 3.38 14.86
CA GLY A 159 11.30 3.50 13.43
C GLY A 159 10.08 3.84 12.57
N ASN A 160 8.90 3.33 12.95
CA ASN A 160 7.61 3.60 12.27
C ASN A 160 7.21 5.09 12.34
N ALA A 161 7.52 5.78 13.44
CA ALA A 161 7.23 7.22 13.58
C ALA A 161 8.16 8.07 12.70
N LEU A 162 9.42 7.66 12.56
CA LEU A 162 10.41 8.38 11.77
C LEU A 162 10.19 8.18 10.25
N VAL A 163 9.82 6.96 9.84
CA VAL A 163 9.47 6.67 8.43
C VAL A 163 8.17 7.36 8.02
N ARG A 164 7.16 7.43 8.89
CA ARG A 164 5.95 8.24 8.64
C ARG A 164 6.29 9.71 8.42
N SER A 165 7.27 10.25 9.15
CA SER A 165 7.73 11.62 8.96
C SER A 165 8.44 11.84 7.62
N ILE A 166 9.14 10.82 7.10
CA ILE A 166 9.82 10.90 5.80
C ILE A 166 8.81 10.76 4.66
N LEU A 167 7.84 9.82 4.75
CA LEU A 167 6.78 9.70 3.74
C LEU A 167 5.90 10.96 3.66
N CYS A 168 5.63 11.63 4.79
CA CYS A 168 4.93 12.92 4.81
C CYS A 168 5.75 14.11 4.28
N GLN A 169 7.04 13.96 4.01
CA GLN A 169 7.87 15.00 3.38
C GLN A 169 8.05 14.80 1.87
N VAL A 170 7.67 13.63 1.34
CA VAL A 170 7.85 13.27 -0.08
C VAL A 170 6.52 13.29 -0.86
N LEU A 171 5.38 13.39 -0.16
CA LEU A 171 4.06 13.74 -0.71
C LEU A 171 3.75 15.21 -0.48
#